data_AF-A0A0Q6MUM8-F1
#
_entry.id   AF-A0A0Q6MUM8-F1
#
_cell.length_a   1.000
_cell.length_b   1.000
_cell.length_c   1.000
_cell.angle_alpha   90.00
_cell.angle_beta   90.00
_cell.angle_gamma   90.00
#
_symmetry.space_group_name_H-M   'P 1'
#
loop_
_entity.id
_entity.type
_entity.pdbx_description
1 polymer ?
#
loop_
_entity_poly.entity_id
_entity_poly.type
_entity_poly.pdbx_seq_one_letter_code
_entity_poly.pdbx_strand_id
1 'polypeptide(L)'
;MQNAAREGGSMFPQSPASRRAADLASPQHLQAIAQSHARCAALGLDEAAVPELNRASAARLHEARERHRRLHEQATPVMELLFDQIASSHSMVALTDPNGGILSSLGDDSFLERAQQVALSPGVNWSEPGKGTNAVGTALFTEAPTLVHGDEHFLRAHRFLTCSAAPIFDHAGRVMGVLDVSGDQRSYHPHTLALVDLSARMIENQCFVDRFRSGLRLHFHAEPACIGTVREGLLAVDPDGAILGANRSALAQLGLSIGALRMLGLEGLLGLGVGALADHGRQHGDTPLTLRPVLGPAAGAPLHMRAVFQWPAFWSAAGVVSRATLAPADLPTGLGRAPDAMPTSAPAPATLEALETDAIRRAVAAAGGNVSLAARQLGVARNTVYRRLRAAGPG
;
A
#
# COMPACT_ATOMS: atom_id res chain seq x y z
N MET A 1 -31.11 32.15 42.85
CA MET A 1 -30.48 31.03 43.57
C MET A 1 -30.80 29.76 42.77
N GLN A 2 -30.04 29.46 41.72
CA GLN A 2 -28.91 28.50 41.69
C GLN A 2 -29.29 27.08 42.16
N ASN A 3 -29.40 26.13 41.22
CA ASN A 3 -28.32 25.15 41.01
C ASN A 3 -28.52 24.37 39.70
N ALA A 4 -27.63 24.62 38.74
CA ALA A 4 -27.45 23.79 37.55
C ALA A 4 -26.29 22.82 37.85
N ALA A 5 -26.60 21.52 37.92
CA ALA A 5 -25.60 20.48 38.03
C ALA A 5 -24.89 20.31 36.67
N ARG A 6 -23.60 20.67 36.64
CA ARG A 6 -22.71 20.39 35.52
C ARG A 6 -22.36 18.90 35.51
N GLU A 7 -22.67 18.21 34.42
CA GLU A 7 -22.09 16.92 34.08
C GLU A 7 -20.59 17.14 33.76
N GLY A 8 -19.73 16.76 34.70
CA GLY A 8 -18.29 16.71 34.49
C GLY A 8 -17.91 15.39 33.82
N GLY A 9 -17.76 15.39 32.50
CA GLY A 9 -17.00 14.36 31.80
C GLY A 9 -15.57 14.33 32.34
N SER A 10 -15.16 13.19 32.89
CA SER A 10 -13.80 12.98 33.41
C SER A 10 -12.76 13.26 32.33
N MET A 11 -12.08 14.40 32.44
CA MET A 11 -10.99 14.86 31.57
C MET A 11 -9.63 14.35 32.08
N PHE A 12 -9.59 13.12 32.61
CA PHE A 12 -8.34 12.47 33.01
C PHE A 12 -7.86 11.49 31.93
N PRO A 13 -6.55 11.46 31.59
CA PRO A 13 -6.03 10.48 30.66
C PRO A 13 -6.28 9.07 31.21
N GLN A 14 -7.02 8.26 30.45
CA GLN A 14 -7.26 6.85 30.77
C GLN A 14 -5.94 6.12 31.02
N SER A 15 -5.90 5.30 32.08
CA SER A 15 -4.70 4.54 32.45
C SER A 15 -4.31 3.54 31.34
N PRO A 16 -3.02 3.18 31.20
CA PRO A 16 -2.56 2.23 30.18
C PRO A 16 -3.31 0.88 30.22
N ALA A 17 -3.68 0.41 31.42
CA ALA A 17 -4.45 -0.82 31.62
C ALA A 17 -5.90 -0.69 31.11
N SER A 18 -6.55 0.47 31.31
CA SER A 18 -7.91 0.71 30.81
C SER A 18 -7.96 0.86 29.28
N ARG A 19 -6.92 1.43 28.65
CA ARG A 19 -6.80 1.49 27.19
C ARG A 19 -6.50 0.12 26.57
N ARG A 20 -5.60 -0.66 27.17
CA ARG A 20 -5.36 -2.06 26.77
C ARG A 20 -6.65 -2.87 26.70
N ALA A 21 -7.49 -2.77 27.72
CA ALA A 21 -8.77 -3.45 27.76
C ALA A 21 -9.73 -2.95 26.67
N ALA A 22 -9.74 -1.65 26.37
CA ALA A 22 -10.61 -1.07 25.35
C ALA A 22 -10.24 -1.49 23.91
N ASP A 23 -8.94 -1.52 23.57
CA ASP A 23 -8.48 -1.91 22.23
C ASP A 23 -8.79 -3.39 21.94
N LEU A 24 -8.43 -4.26 22.88
CA LEU A 24 -8.65 -5.72 22.80
C LEU A 24 -10.14 -6.11 22.89
N ALA A 25 -10.96 -5.32 23.57
CA ALA A 25 -12.39 -5.58 23.69
C ALA A 25 -13.22 -4.94 22.54
N SER A 26 -12.60 -4.30 21.56
CA SER A 26 -13.35 -3.70 20.46
C SER A 26 -14.08 -4.79 19.66
N PRO A 27 -15.38 -4.62 19.32
CA PRO A 27 -16.15 -5.66 18.62
C PRO A 27 -15.54 -6.08 17.28
N GLN A 28 -14.91 -5.14 16.57
CA GLN A 28 -14.24 -5.39 15.30
C GLN A 28 -13.03 -6.31 15.47
N HIS A 29 -12.21 -6.06 16.50
CA HIS A 29 -11.05 -6.88 16.82
C HIS A 29 -11.46 -8.31 17.21
N LEU A 30 -12.41 -8.45 18.14
CA LEU A 30 -12.92 -9.74 18.57
C LEU A 30 -13.50 -10.56 17.40
N GLN A 31 -14.21 -9.90 16.49
CA GLN A 31 -14.73 -10.54 15.29
C GLN A 31 -13.60 -11.00 14.34
N ALA A 32 -12.55 -10.19 14.14
CA ALA A 32 -11.41 -10.55 13.30
C ALA A 32 -10.66 -11.77 13.87
N ILE A 33 -10.44 -11.81 15.18
CA ILE A 33 -9.81 -12.95 15.86
C ILE A 33 -10.69 -14.21 15.74
N ALA A 34 -12.00 -14.10 16.01
CA ALA A 34 -12.92 -15.23 15.88
C ALA A 34 -12.96 -15.78 14.45
N GLN A 35 -12.91 -14.92 13.43
CA GLN A 35 -12.82 -15.35 12.03
C GLN A 35 -11.50 -16.08 11.72
N SER A 36 -10.37 -15.60 12.27
CA SER A 36 -9.09 -16.29 12.14
C SER A 36 -9.10 -17.66 12.82
N HIS A 37 -9.64 -17.74 14.04
CA HIS A 37 -9.81 -19.01 14.76
C HIS A 37 -10.66 -20.00 13.97
N ALA A 38 -11.76 -19.53 13.39
CA ALA A 38 -12.62 -20.36 12.55
C ALA A 38 -11.89 -20.89 11.30
N ARG A 39 -11.05 -20.08 10.65
CA ARG A 39 -10.20 -20.53 9.54
C ARG A 39 -9.21 -21.60 9.99
N CYS A 40 -8.54 -21.39 11.13
CA CYS A 40 -7.57 -22.33 11.68
C CYS A 40 -8.21 -23.67 12.06
N ALA A 41 -9.37 -23.63 12.72
CA ALA A 41 -10.15 -24.81 13.05
C ALA A 41 -10.64 -25.56 11.80
N ALA A 42 -11.06 -24.84 10.74
CA ALA A 42 -11.45 -25.44 9.47
C ALA A 42 -10.29 -26.15 8.75
N LEU A 43 -9.04 -25.76 9.03
CA LEU A 43 -7.84 -26.44 8.54
C LEU A 43 -7.43 -27.64 9.40
N GLY A 44 -8.15 -27.93 10.49
CA GLY A 44 -7.88 -29.05 11.39
C GLY A 44 -6.69 -28.82 12.34
N LEU A 45 -6.30 -27.56 12.58
CA LEU A 45 -5.26 -27.26 13.55
C LEU A 45 -5.74 -27.56 14.98
N ASP A 46 -4.87 -28.18 15.77
CA ASP A 46 -5.09 -28.42 17.20
C ASP A 46 -4.41 -27.32 18.03
N GLU A 47 -5.14 -26.67 18.95
CA GLU A 47 -4.59 -25.66 19.85
C GLU A 47 -3.43 -26.19 20.71
N ALA A 48 -3.40 -27.49 21.00
CA ALA A 48 -2.37 -28.14 21.78
C ALA A 48 -1.17 -28.63 20.93
N ALA A 49 -1.22 -28.45 19.61
CA ALA A 49 -0.14 -28.87 18.72
C ALA A 49 1.18 -28.17 19.09
N VAL A 50 2.26 -28.94 19.06
CA VAL A 50 3.62 -28.39 19.21
C VAL A 50 3.96 -27.65 17.91
N PRO A 51 4.34 -26.36 17.96
CA PRO A 51 4.65 -25.61 16.75
C PRO A 51 5.78 -26.25 15.97
N GLU A 52 5.55 -26.55 14.68
CA GLU A 52 6.59 -27.14 13.84
C GLU A 52 7.77 -26.17 13.68
N LEU A 53 8.96 -26.61 14.06
CA LEU A 53 10.20 -25.82 13.93
C LEU A 53 10.81 -25.89 12.52
N ASN A 54 10.02 -26.23 11.49
CA ASN A 54 10.44 -26.48 10.10
C ASN A 54 11.16 -25.26 9.50
N ARG A 55 12.42 -25.08 9.90
CA ARG A 55 13.29 -23.97 9.56
C ARG A 55 13.91 -24.27 8.22
N ALA A 56 13.73 -23.35 7.28
CA ALA A 56 14.40 -23.40 6.00
C ALA A 56 15.92 -23.56 6.21
N SER A 57 16.56 -24.38 5.37
CA SER A 57 18.01 -24.46 5.34
C SER A 57 18.63 -23.08 5.04
N ALA A 58 19.89 -22.88 5.43
CA ALA A 58 20.59 -21.63 5.16
C ALA A 58 20.56 -21.24 3.67
N ALA A 59 20.70 -22.23 2.77
CA ALA A 59 20.59 -22.03 1.33
C ALA A 59 19.20 -21.53 0.90
N ARG A 60 18.12 -22.15 1.40
CA ARG A 60 16.75 -21.72 1.09
C ARG A 60 16.43 -20.34 1.66
N LEU A 61 16.91 -20.03 2.86
CA LEU A 61 16.75 -18.70 3.45
C LEU A 61 17.51 -17.64 2.63
N HIS A 62 18.72 -17.96 2.18
CA HIS A 62 19.49 -17.08 1.31
C HIS A 62 18.78 -16.85 -0.04
N GLU A 63 18.28 -17.90 -0.69
CA GLU A 63 17.48 -17.78 -1.91
C GLU A 63 16.22 -16.94 -1.71
N ALA A 64 15.54 -17.10 -0.57
CA ALA A 64 14.38 -16.27 -0.22
C ALA A 64 14.77 -14.79 -0.05
N ARG A 65 15.87 -14.51 0.65
CA ARG A 65 16.40 -13.14 0.79
C ARG A 65 16.78 -12.53 -0.54
N GLU A 66 17.43 -13.28 -1.43
CA GLU A 66 17.79 -12.80 -2.77
C GLU A 66 16.55 -12.52 -3.63
N ARG A 67 15.54 -13.40 -3.57
CA ARG A 67 14.25 -13.17 -4.25
C ARG A 67 13.56 -11.90 -3.78
N HIS A 68 13.67 -11.58 -2.50
CA HIS A 68 13.06 -10.42 -1.86
C HIS A 68 14.08 -9.31 -1.55
N ARG A 69 15.22 -9.28 -2.25
CA ARG A 69 16.37 -8.43 -1.90
C ARG A 69 16.01 -6.95 -1.78
N ARG A 70 15.24 -6.41 -2.73
CA ARG A 70 14.82 -5.00 -2.69
C ARG A 70 13.99 -4.67 -1.45
N LEU A 71 13.03 -5.52 -1.09
CA LEU A 71 12.24 -5.32 0.13
C LEU A 71 13.15 -5.33 1.35
N HIS A 72 14.03 -6.33 1.42
CA HIS A 72 14.95 -6.48 2.54
C HIS A 72 15.88 -5.26 2.69
N GLU A 73 16.50 -4.80 1.60
CA GLU A 73 17.37 -3.62 1.56
C GLU A 73 16.66 -2.34 2.04
N GLN A 74 15.41 -2.11 1.61
CA GLN A 74 14.65 -0.92 2.06
C GLN A 74 14.07 -1.09 3.48
N ALA A 75 13.79 -2.32 3.91
CA ALA A 75 13.22 -2.58 5.23
C ALA A 75 14.24 -2.44 6.37
N THR A 76 15.49 -2.86 6.16
CA THR A 76 16.54 -2.88 7.20
C THR A 76 16.67 -1.57 8.00
N PRO A 77 16.87 -0.39 7.39
CA PRO A 77 17.02 0.84 8.18
C PRO A 77 15.75 1.22 8.96
N VAL A 78 14.57 0.85 8.45
CA VAL A 78 13.30 1.10 9.16
C VAL A 78 13.10 0.10 10.31
N MET A 79 13.54 -1.15 10.15
CA MET A 79 13.54 -2.14 11.23
C MET A 79 14.46 -1.73 12.37
N GLU A 80 15.65 -1.22 12.07
CA GLU A 80 16.60 -0.69 13.06
C GLU A 80 15.98 0.50 13.82
N LEU A 81 15.45 1.49 13.10
CA LEU A 81 14.76 2.63 13.71
C LEU A 81 13.59 2.18 14.60
N LEU A 82 12.77 1.25 14.11
CA LEU A 82 11.63 0.71 14.87
C LEU A 82 12.11 0.02 16.14
N PHE A 83 13.15 -0.80 16.04
CA PHE A 83 13.72 -1.49 17.18
C PHE A 83 14.25 -0.52 18.24
N ASP A 84 14.96 0.53 17.84
CA ASP A 84 15.45 1.56 18.76
C ASP A 84 14.32 2.24 19.54
N GLN A 85 13.13 2.39 18.95
CA GLN A 85 11.96 2.95 19.64
C GLN A 85 11.32 1.99 20.65
N ILE A 86 11.57 0.68 20.53
CA ILE A 86 10.94 -0.37 21.37
C ILE A 86 11.96 -1.18 22.19
N ALA A 87 13.25 -0.87 22.12
CA ALA A 87 14.32 -1.68 22.71
C ALA A 87 14.16 -1.89 24.23
N SER A 88 13.53 -0.96 24.95
CA SER A 88 13.28 -1.10 26.39
C SER A 88 12.15 -2.08 26.75
N SER A 89 11.49 -2.71 25.77
CA SER A 89 10.27 -3.51 25.97
C SER A 89 10.46 -5.03 25.93
N HIS A 90 11.69 -5.54 25.74
CA HIS A 90 11.96 -6.95 25.50
C HIS A 90 11.17 -7.51 24.31
N SER A 91 11.31 -6.85 23.16
CA SER A 91 10.60 -7.17 21.92
C SER A 91 11.58 -7.45 20.79
N MET A 92 11.08 -8.03 19.71
CA MET A 92 11.78 -8.17 18.45
C MET A 92 10.96 -7.58 17.30
N VAL A 93 11.66 -7.14 16.27
CA VAL A 93 11.12 -6.77 14.96
C VAL A 93 11.41 -7.92 14.00
N ALA A 94 10.41 -8.37 13.25
CA ALA A 94 10.56 -9.38 12.21
C ALA A 94 10.05 -8.85 10.87
N LEU A 95 10.73 -9.23 9.79
CA LEU A 95 10.28 -9.01 8.41
C LEU A 95 10.03 -10.36 7.76
N THR A 96 8.90 -10.48 7.09
CA THR A 96 8.50 -11.70 6.39
C THR A 96 8.36 -11.47 4.89
N ASP A 97 8.41 -12.56 4.13
CA ASP A 97 7.99 -12.58 2.72
C ASP A 97 6.45 -12.64 2.60
N PRO A 98 5.87 -12.54 1.37
CA PRO A 98 4.42 -12.60 1.18
C PRO A 98 3.75 -13.93 1.58
N ASN A 99 4.54 -14.97 1.84
CA ASN A 99 4.04 -16.29 2.24
C ASN A 99 4.19 -16.51 3.76
N GLY A 100 4.64 -15.51 4.52
CA GLY A 100 4.85 -15.57 5.96
C GLY A 100 6.20 -16.16 6.38
N GLY A 101 7.12 -16.40 5.45
CA GLY A 101 8.48 -16.83 5.77
C GLY A 101 9.31 -15.69 6.36
N ILE A 102 9.85 -15.84 7.58
CA ILE A 102 10.68 -14.81 8.22
C ILE A 102 12.00 -14.68 7.46
N LEU A 103 12.22 -13.51 6.87
CA LEU A 103 13.45 -13.15 6.15
C LEU A 103 14.53 -12.66 7.11
N SER A 104 14.16 -11.79 8.05
CA SER A 104 15.08 -11.21 9.02
C SER A 104 14.37 -10.89 10.33
N SER A 105 15.15 -10.80 11.39
CA SER A 105 14.69 -10.45 12.72
C SER A 105 15.76 -9.62 13.43
N LEU A 106 15.34 -8.65 14.23
CA LEU A 106 16.18 -7.81 15.09
C LEU A 106 15.55 -7.80 16.49
N GLY A 107 16.31 -8.07 17.55
CA GLY A 107 15.74 -8.21 18.90
C GLY A 107 16.82 -8.34 19.96
N ASP A 108 16.43 -8.21 21.23
CA ASP A 108 17.31 -8.47 22.37
C ASP A 108 17.71 -9.95 22.43
N ASP A 109 18.98 -10.26 22.73
CA ASP A 109 19.49 -11.65 22.81
C ASP A 109 18.62 -12.54 23.72
N SER A 110 18.23 -12.02 24.89
CA SER A 110 17.40 -12.76 25.86
C SER A 110 15.97 -13.05 25.37
N PHE A 111 15.38 -12.17 24.56
CA PHE A 111 14.06 -12.42 23.96
C PHE A 111 14.18 -13.31 22.72
N LEU A 112 15.23 -13.13 21.91
CA LEU A 112 15.49 -13.96 20.73
C LEU A 112 15.65 -15.44 21.11
N GLU A 113 16.26 -15.76 22.24
CA GLU A 113 16.34 -17.14 22.74
C GLU A 113 14.95 -17.73 23.05
N ARG A 114 14.08 -16.98 23.73
CA ARG A 114 12.69 -17.42 24.01
C ARG A 114 11.84 -17.49 22.75
N ALA A 115 11.99 -16.54 21.84
CA ALA A 115 11.32 -16.49 20.55
C ALA A 115 11.69 -17.71 19.67
N GLN A 116 12.95 -18.14 19.70
CA GLN A 116 13.40 -19.35 19.00
C GLN A 116 12.72 -20.62 19.51
N GLN A 117 12.40 -20.70 20.81
CA GLN A 117 11.69 -21.85 21.40
C GLN A 117 10.27 -22.03 20.81
N VAL A 118 9.70 -20.98 20.22
CA VAL A 118 8.39 -21.03 19.55
C VAL A 118 8.47 -20.83 18.04
N ALA A 119 9.64 -21.09 17.46
CA ALA A 119 9.89 -20.99 16.03
C ALA A 119 9.80 -19.58 15.44
N LEU A 120 9.93 -18.51 16.24
CA LEU A 120 9.97 -17.14 15.76
C LEU A 120 11.42 -16.76 15.37
N SER A 121 11.90 -17.34 14.27
CA SER A 121 13.27 -17.14 13.79
C SER A 121 13.38 -17.14 12.26
N PRO A 122 14.41 -16.51 11.67
CA PRO A 122 14.59 -16.48 10.22
C PRO A 122 14.59 -17.88 9.60
N GLY A 123 13.80 -18.04 8.54
CA GLY A 123 13.58 -19.30 7.84
C GLY A 123 12.35 -20.08 8.27
N VAL A 124 11.62 -19.66 9.31
CA VAL A 124 10.35 -20.28 9.71
C VAL A 124 9.18 -19.56 9.05
N ASN A 125 8.16 -20.31 8.63
CA ASN A 125 6.92 -19.78 8.08
C ASN A 125 5.86 -19.57 9.18
N TRP A 126 5.30 -18.36 9.24
CA TRP A 126 4.29 -17.90 10.20
C TRP A 126 2.90 -17.63 9.59
N SER A 127 2.61 -18.21 8.43
CA SER A 127 1.26 -18.19 7.85
C SER A 127 0.23 -18.86 8.77
N GLU A 128 -1.03 -18.40 8.71
CA GLU A 128 -2.14 -19.00 9.49
C GLU A 128 -2.25 -20.53 9.30
N PRO A 129 -2.14 -21.09 8.08
CA PRO A 129 -2.22 -22.54 7.90
C PRO A 129 -1.13 -23.34 8.62
N GLY A 130 0.04 -22.74 8.88
CA GLY A 130 1.14 -23.42 9.55
C GLY A 130 1.24 -23.14 11.06
N LYS A 131 0.78 -21.96 11.52
CA LYS A 131 0.99 -21.49 12.90
C LYS A 131 -0.28 -21.09 13.65
N GLY A 132 -1.44 -21.34 13.04
CA GLY A 132 -2.73 -20.90 13.56
C GLY A 132 -2.83 -19.37 13.59
N THR A 133 -3.85 -18.84 14.27
CA THR A 133 -4.03 -17.40 14.47
C THR A 133 -2.80 -16.81 15.14
N ASN A 134 -2.13 -15.93 14.40
CA ASN A 134 -0.97 -15.15 14.79
C ASN A 134 -0.97 -13.84 13.97
N ALA A 135 -0.26 -12.81 14.42
CA ALA A 135 -0.37 -11.49 13.78
C ALA A 135 0.16 -11.47 12.34
N VAL A 136 1.26 -12.16 12.04
CA VAL A 136 1.84 -12.24 10.68
C VAL A 136 0.86 -12.89 9.70
N GLY A 137 0.42 -14.12 9.99
CA GLY A 137 -0.48 -14.87 9.13
C GLY A 137 -1.83 -14.17 8.96
N THR A 138 -2.35 -13.58 10.05
CA THR A 138 -3.64 -12.88 10.01
C THR A 138 -3.53 -11.59 9.18
N ALA A 139 -2.44 -10.81 9.33
CA ALA A 139 -2.20 -9.62 8.53
C ALA A 139 -2.01 -9.93 7.04
N LEU A 140 -1.41 -11.06 6.69
CA LEU A 140 -1.32 -11.53 5.30
C LEU A 140 -2.71 -11.85 4.72
N PHE A 141 -3.59 -12.46 5.53
CA PHE A 141 -4.93 -12.84 5.08
C PHE A 141 -5.88 -11.65 4.97
N THR A 142 -5.86 -10.75 5.97
CA THR A 142 -6.77 -9.59 6.04
C THR A 142 -6.27 -8.42 5.21
N GLU A 143 -5.00 -8.42 4.81
CA GLU A 143 -4.31 -7.28 4.21
C GLU A 143 -4.46 -6.01 5.07
N ALA A 144 -4.47 -6.18 6.40
CA ALA A 144 -4.66 -5.10 7.36
C ALA A 144 -3.72 -5.21 8.57
N PRO A 145 -3.35 -4.07 9.20
CA PRO A 145 -2.65 -4.08 10.47
C PRO A 145 -3.43 -4.89 11.51
N THR A 146 -2.75 -5.82 12.17
CA THR A 146 -3.36 -6.81 13.05
C THR A 146 -2.59 -6.92 14.36
N LEU A 147 -3.31 -6.83 15.48
CA LEU A 147 -2.84 -7.20 16.81
C LEU A 147 -3.30 -8.62 17.11
N VAL A 148 -2.44 -9.45 17.69
CA VAL A 148 -2.84 -10.72 18.32
C VAL A 148 -2.17 -10.80 19.69
N HIS A 149 -2.98 -10.95 20.73
CA HIS A 149 -2.55 -10.80 22.10
C HIS A 149 -2.88 -12.03 22.95
N GLY A 150 -1.86 -12.65 23.55
CA GLY A 150 -2.05 -13.68 24.55
C GLY A 150 -2.89 -14.85 24.02
N ASP A 151 -4.01 -15.12 24.69
CA ASP A 151 -4.96 -16.20 24.38
C ASP A 151 -5.65 -16.06 23.01
N GLU A 152 -5.52 -14.92 22.34
CA GLU A 152 -5.96 -14.75 20.95
C GLU A 152 -5.11 -15.56 19.96
N HIS A 153 -3.91 -15.98 20.36
CA HIS A 153 -3.16 -16.95 19.58
C HIS A 153 -3.84 -18.32 19.63
N PHE A 154 -4.06 -18.90 18.45
CA PHE A 154 -4.73 -20.20 18.34
C PHE A 154 -3.93 -21.29 19.07
N LEU A 155 -2.63 -21.40 18.77
CA LEU A 155 -1.75 -22.37 19.42
C LEU A 155 -1.39 -21.92 20.84
N ARG A 156 -1.59 -22.82 21.82
CA ARG A 156 -1.27 -22.56 23.24
C ARG A 156 0.19 -22.17 23.47
N ALA A 157 1.09 -22.77 22.69
CA ALA A 157 2.51 -22.46 22.74
C ALA A 157 2.83 -20.99 22.44
N HIS A 158 1.99 -20.28 21.68
CA HIS A 158 2.22 -18.88 21.30
C HIS A 158 1.59 -17.88 22.27
N ARG A 159 0.77 -18.31 23.24
CA ARG A 159 -0.02 -17.41 24.10
C ARG A 159 0.78 -16.57 25.08
N PHE A 160 2.09 -16.78 25.19
CA PHE A 160 2.96 -15.87 25.93
C PHE A 160 3.32 -14.61 25.12
N LEU A 161 2.97 -14.55 23.83
CA LEU A 161 3.30 -13.45 22.94
C LEU A 161 2.21 -12.38 22.89
N THR A 162 2.65 -11.17 22.61
CA THR A 162 1.82 -10.12 22.01
C THR A 162 2.49 -9.68 20.72
N CYS A 163 1.74 -9.71 19.62
CA CYS A 163 2.27 -9.48 18.28
C CYS A 163 1.48 -8.36 17.60
N SER A 164 2.18 -7.37 17.06
CA SER A 164 1.62 -6.28 16.27
C SER A 164 2.24 -6.32 14.88
N ALA A 165 1.42 -6.61 13.87
CA ALA A 165 1.88 -6.82 12.51
C ALA A 165 1.20 -5.85 11.55
N ALA A 166 1.92 -5.38 10.53
CA ALA A 166 1.35 -4.61 9.43
C ALA A 166 1.87 -5.10 8.08
N PRO A 167 0.98 -5.29 7.09
CA PRO A 167 1.38 -5.64 5.74
C PRO A 167 2.12 -4.48 5.07
N ILE A 168 3.06 -4.84 4.19
CA ILE A 168 3.81 -3.93 3.32
C ILE A 168 3.34 -4.16 1.89
N PHE A 169 2.88 -3.11 1.21
CA PHE A 169 2.36 -3.18 -0.16
C PHE A 169 3.34 -2.66 -1.21
N ASP A 170 3.33 -3.26 -2.39
CA ASP A 170 4.01 -2.72 -3.56
C ASP A 170 3.20 -1.61 -4.24
N HIS A 171 3.80 -0.99 -5.25
CA HIS A 171 3.20 0.06 -6.06
C HIS A 171 1.96 -0.37 -6.88
N ALA A 172 1.67 -1.67 -6.90
CA ALA A 172 0.51 -2.26 -7.57
C ALA A 172 -0.52 -2.76 -6.55
N GLY A 173 -0.38 -2.41 -5.27
CA GLY A 173 -1.31 -2.79 -4.20
C GLY A 173 -1.23 -4.25 -3.79
N ARG A 174 -0.14 -4.97 -4.11
CA ARG A 174 0.05 -6.37 -3.66
C ARG A 174 0.93 -6.42 -2.42
N VAL A 175 0.66 -7.37 -1.53
CA VAL A 175 1.49 -7.60 -0.34
C VAL A 175 2.87 -8.10 -0.74
N MET A 176 3.91 -7.39 -0.29
CA MET A 176 5.33 -7.74 -0.41
C MET A 176 5.84 -8.57 0.77
N GLY A 177 5.14 -8.49 1.90
CA GLY A 177 5.53 -9.10 3.16
C GLY A 177 4.83 -8.43 4.33
N VAL A 178 5.20 -8.82 5.55
CA VAL A 178 4.69 -8.23 6.80
C VAL A 178 5.85 -7.79 7.67
N LEU A 179 5.71 -6.60 8.25
CA LEU A 179 6.51 -6.13 9.37
C LEU A 179 5.79 -6.49 10.66
N ASP A 180 6.48 -7.15 11.59
CA ASP A 180 5.91 -7.59 12.85
C ASP A 180 6.79 -7.13 14.02
N VAL A 181 6.13 -6.75 15.12
CA VAL A 181 6.76 -6.59 16.43
C VAL A 181 6.14 -7.60 17.37
N SER A 182 6.99 -8.49 17.89
CA SER A 182 6.62 -9.54 18.83
C SER A 182 7.34 -9.34 20.15
N GLY A 183 6.62 -9.45 21.26
CA GLY A 183 7.16 -9.31 22.62
C GLY A 183 6.43 -10.22 23.61
N ASP A 184 6.85 -10.20 24.87
CA ASP A 184 6.12 -10.87 25.95
C ASP A 184 4.75 -10.18 26.16
N GLN A 185 3.67 -10.95 26.34
CA GLN A 185 2.32 -10.41 26.52
C GLN A 185 2.19 -9.43 27.71
N ARG A 186 3.14 -9.49 28.66
CA ARG A 186 3.21 -8.56 29.80
C ARG A 186 3.68 -7.16 29.38
N SER A 187 4.44 -7.07 28.29
CA SER A 187 4.98 -5.83 27.71
C SER A 187 4.04 -5.18 26.67
N TYR A 188 2.73 -5.45 26.73
CA TYR A 188 1.77 -4.82 25.81
C TYR A 188 1.80 -3.30 25.91
N HIS A 189 1.84 -2.63 24.76
CA HIS A 189 1.72 -1.18 24.65
C HIS A 189 0.65 -0.77 23.63
N PRO A 190 -0.32 0.11 24.00
CA PRO A 190 -1.43 0.55 23.14
C PRO A 190 -1.05 1.23 21.80
N HIS A 191 0.23 1.53 21.58
CA HIS A 191 0.70 2.29 20.42
C HIS A 191 1.64 1.50 19.50
N THR A 192 1.98 0.26 19.86
CA THR A 192 2.90 -0.56 19.05
C THR A 192 2.32 -0.82 17.65
N LEU A 193 1.04 -1.17 17.54
CA LEU A 193 0.43 -1.43 16.23
C LEU A 193 0.46 -0.20 15.30
N ALA A 194 0.19 0.99 15.85
CA ALA A 194 0.25 2.23 15.08
C ALA A 194 1.68 2.53 14.61
N LEU A 195 2.68 2.29 15.48
CA LEU A 195 4.08 2.45 15.14
C LEU A 195 4.50 1.45 14.03
N VAL A 196 4.10 0.19 14.14
CA VAL A 196 4.36 -0.84 13.12
C VAL A 196 3.71 -0.49 11.78
N ASP A 197 2.46 0.00 11.76
CA ASP A 197 1.81 0.43 10.50
C ASP A 197 2.51 1.64 9.88
N LEU A 198 2.94 2.62 10.68
CA LEU A 198 3.72 3.75 10.18
C LEU A 198 5.06 3.30 9.61
N SER A 199 5.77 2.40 10.30
CA SER A 199 7.03 1.81 9.80
C SER A 199 6.81 1.04 8.50
N ALA A 200 5.75 0.22 8.40
CA ALA A 200 5.41 -0.46 7.15
C ALA A 200 5.20 0.53 5.99
N ARG A 201 4.47 1.63 6.21
CA ARG A 201 4.29 2.70 5.20
C ARG A 201 5.60 3.39 4.83
N MET A 202 6.53 3.56 5.78
CA MET A 202 7.87 4.09 5.46
C MET A 202 8.61 3.16 4.50
N ILE A 203 8.55 1.84 4.74
CA ILE A 203 9.16 0.83 3.85
C ILE A 203 8.51 0.87 2.47
N GLU A 204 7.17 1.01 2.40
CA GLU A 204 6.46 1.13 1.12
C GLU A 204 6.92 2.34 0.32
N ASN A 205 7.04 3.51 0.97
CA ASN A 205 7.47 4.73 0.31
C ASN A 205 8.92 4.60 -0.19
N GLN A 206 9.82 3.99 0.59
CA GLN A 206 11.19 3.72 0.17
C GLN A 206 11.24 2.75 -1.03
N CYS A 207 10.48 1.65 -0.96
CA CYS A 207 10.34 0.71 -2.08
C CYS A 207 9.79 1.41 -3.34
N PHE A 208 8.81 2.29 -3.18
CA PHE A 208 8.20 3.04 -4.28
C PHE A 208 9.21 3.98 -4.94
N VAL A 209 9.94 4.76 -4.13
CA VAL A 209 10.94 5.71 -4.60
C VAL A 209 12.11 4.99 -5.27
N ASP A 210 12.63 3.88 -4.73
CA ASP A 210 13.67 3.09 -5.41
C ASP A 210 13.17 2.55 -6.76
N ARG A 211 11.94 1.99 -6.79
CA ARG A 211 11.37 1.40 -8.00
C ARG A 211 11.22 2.41 -9.12
N PHE A 212 10.74 3.61 -8.80
CA PHE A 212 10.48 4.68 -9.75
C PHE A 212 11.49 5.82 -9.65
N ARG A 213 12.73 5.51 -9.23
CA ARG A 213 13.80 6.51 -9.07
C ARG A 213 14.07 7.31 -10.34
N SER A 214 13.83 6.69 -11.50
CA SER A 214 13.87 7.33 -12.81
C SER A 214 12.45 7.58 -13.32
N GLY A 215 12.16 8.81 -13.77
CA GLY A 215 10.89 9.19 -14.38
C GLY A 215 10.20 10.34 -13.65
N LEU A 216 8.88 10.46 -13.85
CA LEU A 216 8.03 11.43 -13.17
C LEU A 216 7.35 10.77 -11.97
N ARG A 217 7.56 11.34 -10.78
CA ARG A 217 6.80 11.00 -9.58
C ARG A 217 6.01 12.21 -9.11
N LEU A 218 4.75 12.00 -8.75
CA LEU A 218 3.89 13.01 -8.16
C LEU A 218 3.78 12.72 -6.67
N HIS A 219 4.18 13.71 -5.88
CA HIS A 219 4.06 13.71 -4.43
C HIS A 219 2.88 14.62 -4.08
N PHE A 220 1.89 14.12 -3.36
CA PHE A 220 0.73 14.96 -3.04
C PHE A 220 0.10 14.65 -1.70
N HIS A 221 -0.60 15.63 -1.15
CA HIS A 221 -1.47 15.44 0.00
C HIS A 221 -2.57 16.50 0.02
N ALA A 222 -3.69 16.21 0.69
CA ALA A 222 -4.76 17.20 0.93
C ALA A 222 -4.30 18.39 1.79
N GLU A 223 -3.27 18.19 2.60
CA GLU A 223 -2.62 19.20 3.45
C GLU A 223 -1.17 19.38 2.98
N PRO A 224 -0.75 20.57 2.52
CA PRO A 224 0.59 20.79 1.96
C PRO A 224 1.73 20.36 2.90
N ALA A 225 1.55 20.57 4.22
CA ALA A 225 2.55 20.25 5.24
C ALA A 225 2.85 18.74 5.36
N CYS A 226 1.98 17.88 4.81
CA CYS A 226 2.19 16.43 4.84
C CYS A 226 2.91 15.88 3.60
N ILE A 227 3.20 16.71 2.58
CA ILE A 227 4.03 16.31 1.44
C ILE A 227 5.46 16.05 1.93
N GLY A 228 6.05 14.92 1.56
CA GLY A 228 7.34 14.46 2.09
C GLY A 228 7.28 13.72 3.43
N THR A 229 6.10 13.53 4.01
CA THR A 229 5.91 12.70 5.21
C THR A 229 5.51 11.27 4.83
N VAL A 230 5.51 10.35 5.80
CA VAL A 230 5.02 8.96 5.60
C VAL A 230 3.59 8.89 5.06
N ARG A 231 2.78 9.94 5.30
CA ARG A 231 1.38 10.01 4.84
C ARG A 231 1.23 10.58 3.44
N GLU A 232 2.29 11.01 2.76
CA GLU A 232 2.16 11.55 1.42
C GLU A 232 1.66 10.49 0.42
N GLY A 233 0.87 10.93 -0.55
CA GLY A 233 0.49 10.15 -1.71
C GLY A 233 1.62 10.21 -2.75
N LEU A 234 1.98 9.04 -3.29
CA LEU A 234 2.96 8.90 -4.35
C LEU A 234 2.30 8.27 -5.58
N LEU A 235 2.46 8.90 -6.74
CA LEU A 235 2.13 8.32 -8.05
C LEU A 235 3.36 8.32 -8.94
N ALA A 236 3.53 7.25 -9.71
CA ALA A 236 4.54 7.16 -10.75
C ALA A 236 3.85 7.25 -12.09
N VAL A 237 4.36 8.11 -12.96
CA VAL A 237 3.76 8.43 -14.26
C VAL A 237 4.83 8.30 -15.35
N ASP A 238 4.48 7.71 -16.47
CA ASP A 238 5.36 7.68 -17.65
C ASP A 238 5.26 8.98 -18.46
N PRO A 239 6.09 9.15 -19.52
CA PRO A 239 6.06 10.35 -20.35
C PRO A 239 4.72 10.64 -21.05
N ASP A 240 3.93 9.60 -21.33
CA ASP A 240 2.64 9.70 -22.03
C ASP A 240 1.48 9.98 -21.06
N GLY A 241 1.75 10.01 -19.76
CA GLY A 241 0.75 10.27 -18.72
C GLY A 241 0.10 9.00 -18.17
N ALA A 242 0.57 7.80 -18.51
CA ALA A 242 0.05 6.57 -17.93
C ALA A 242 0.53 6.42 -16.47
N ILE A 243 -0.39 6.07 -15.57
CA ILE A 243 -0.06 5.84 -14.16
C ILE A 243 0.53 4.43 -14.01
N LEU A 244 1.81 4.35 -13.64
CA LEU A 244 2.54 3.09 -13.49
C LEU A 244 2.30 2.43 -12.13
N GLY A 245 2.13 3.24 -11.09
CA GLY A 245 2.02 2.78 -9.71
C GLY A 245 1.54 3.86 -8.75
N ALA A 246 1.00 3.44 -7.62
CA ALA A 246 0.61 4.30 -6.51
C ALA A 246 1.02 3.67 -5.17
N ASN A 247 1.40 4.48 -4.18
CA ASN A 247 1.52 3.97 -2.81
C ASN A 247 0.15 3.86 -2.14
N ARG A 248 0.10 3.18 -0.99
CA ARG A 248 -1.13 2.98 -0.20
C ARG A 248 -1.82 4.29 0.17
N SER A 249 -1.06 5.34 0.48
CA SER A 249 -1.64 6.65 0.82
C SER A 249 -2.30 7.33 -0.38
N ALA A 250 -1.71 7.23 -1.58
CA ALA A 250 -2.30 7.77 -2.79
C ALA A 250 -3.65 7.10 -3.11
N LEU A 251 -3.71 5.77 -3.01
CA LEU A 251 -4.97 5.02 -3.20
C LEU A 251 -6.04 5.44 -2.20
N ALA A 252 -5.68 5.60 -0.92
CA ALA A 252 -6.59 6.02 0.14
C ALA A 252 -7.10 7.45 -0.06
N GLN A 253 -6.21 8.40 -0.38
CA GLN A 253 -6.57 9.80 -0.59
C GLN A 253 -7.43 10.01 -1.84
N LEU A 254 -7.18 9.24 -2.90
CA LEU A 254 -7.96 9.32 -4.14
C LEU A 254 -9.26 8.51 -4.09
N GLY A 255 -9.34 7.53 -3.18
CA GLY A 255 -10.46 6.59 -3.11
C GLY A 255 -10.57 5.67 -4.33
N LEU A 256 -9.46 5.43 -5.03
CA LEU A 256 -9.41 4.66 -6.28
C LEU A 256 -8.47 3.47 -6.14
N SER A 257 -8.79 2.37 -6.81
CA SER A 257 -7.88 1.24 -6.95
C SER A 257 -6.77 1.57 -7.96
N ILE A 258 -5.64 0.87 -7.88
CA ILE A 258 -4.57 1.03 -8.86
C ILE A 258 -5.02 0.70 -10.30
N GLY A 259 -5.96 -0.23 -10.46
CA GLY A 259 -6.56 -0.55 -11.75
C GLY A 259 -7.33 0.63 -12.33
N ALA A 260 -8.12 1.32 -11.50
CA ALA A 260 -8.84 2.53 -11.91
C ALA A 260 -7.87 3.64 -12.31
N LEU A 261 -6.82 3.88 -11.51
CA LEU A 261 -5.81 4.89 -11.82
C LEU A 261 -5.10 4.62 -13.15
N ARG A 262 -4.73 3.35 -13.42
CA ARG A 262 -4.13 2.93 -14.70
C ARG A 262 -5.04 3.17 -15.89
N MET A 263 -6.34 2.95 -15.74
CA MET A 263 -7.32 3.17 -16.82
C MET A 263 -7.56 4.65 -17.10
N LEU A 264 -7.56 5.50 -16.06
CA LEU A 264 -7.78 6.94 -16.21
C LEU A 264 -6.55 7.66 -16.78
N GLY A 265 -5.35 7.24 -16.39
CA GLY A 265 -4.15 8.01 -16.63
C GLY A 265 -4.16 9.36 -15.90
N LEU A 266 -3.11 10.15 -16.10
CA LEU A 266 -2.94 11.44 -15.45
C LEU A 266 -4.03 12.44 -15.87
N GLU A 267 -4.30 12.51 -17.18
CA GLU A 267 -5.25 13.47 -17.74
C GLU A 267 -6.69 13.15 -17.32
N GLY A 268 -7.09 11.87 -17.32
CA GLY A 268 -8.40 11.48 -16.81
C GLY A 268 -8.55 11.70 -15.29
N LEU A 269 -7.47 11.59 -14.53
CA LEU A 269 -7.47 11.79 -13.08
C LEU A 269 -7.53 13.28 -12.69
N LEU A 270 -6.69 14.12 -13.31
CA LEU A 270 -6.42 15.49 -12.87
C LEU A 270 -6.87 16.57 -13.88
N GLY A 271 -7.28 16.18 -15.09
CA GLY A 271 -7.61 17.11 -16.16
C GLY A 271 -6.40 17.82 -16.79
N LEU A 272 -5.19 17.30 -16.56
CA LEU A 272 -3.93 17.86 -17.06
C LEU A 272 -2.93 16.76 -17.41
N GLY A 273 -2.15 17.01 -18.46
CA GLY A 273 -1.09 16.12 -18.92
C GLY A 273 0.28 16.43 -18.31
N VAL A 274 1.27 15.60 -18.65
CA VAL A 274 2.67 15.72 -18.19
C VAL A 274 3.28 17.07 -18.59
N GLY A 275 2.96 17.58 -19.79
CA GLY A 275 3.46 18.87 -20.27
C GLY A 275 3.08 20.05 -19.35
N ALA A 276 1.83 20.08 -18.87
CA ALA A 276 1.37 21.12 -17.95
C ALA A 276 2.12 21.08 -16.60
N LEU A 277 2.41 19.88 -16.09
CA LEU A 277 3.22 19.71 -14.88
C LEU A 277 4.68 20.16 -15.09
N ALA A 278 5.24 19.87 -16.26
CA ALA A 278 6.60 20.30 -16.61
C ALA A 278 6.68 21.83 -16.76
N ASP A 279 5.68 22.46 -17.37
CA ASP A 279 5.56 23.91 -17.47
C ASP A 279 5.46 24.57 -16.08
N HIS A 280 4.63 24.01 -15.19
CA HIS A 280 4.54 24.48 -13.81
C HIS A 280 5.89 24.42 -13.10
N GLY A 281 6.60 23.28 -13.19
CA GLY A 281 7.91 23.12 -12.57
C GLY A 281 8.96 24.09 -13.12
N ARG A 282 8.92 24.40 -14.42
CA ARG A 282 9.82 25.40 -15.04
C ARG A 282 9.56 26.83 -14.55
N GLN A 283 8.30 27.17 -14.28
CA GLN A 283 7.89 28.53 -13.92
C GLN A 283 7.94 28.79 -12.42
N HIS A 284 7.62 27.78 -11.59
CA HIS A 284 7.39 27.93 -10.15
C HIS A 284 8.29 27.03 -9.29
N GLY A 285 9.21 26.28 -9.91
CA GLY A 285 10.11 25.35 -9.21
C GLY A 285 9.34 24.27 -8.45
N ASP A 286 9.74 24.04 -7.20
CA ASP A 286 9.18 23.00 -6.33
C ASP A 286 7.88 23.40 -5.62
N THR A 287 7.32 24.58 -5.93
CA THR A 287 6.09 25.07 -5.30
C THR A 287 4.92 24.14 -5.61
N PRO A 288 4.20 23.59 -4.60
CA PRO A 288 3.08 22.68 -4.86
C PRO A 288 1.96 23.33 -5.67
N LEU A 289 1.50 22.64 -6.71
CA LEU A 289 0.30 22.98 -7.47
C LEU A 289 -0.93 22.48 -6.73
N THR A 290 -1.96 23.32 -6.61
CA THR A 290 -3.25 22.89 -6.04
C THR A 290 -4.16 22.42 -7.17
N LEU A 291 -4.55 21.15 -7.11
CA LEU A 291 -5.38 20.49 -8.11
C LEU A 291 -6.64 19.92 -7.46
N ARG A 292 -7.65 19.66 -8.27
CA ARG A 292 -8.85 18.94 -7.85
C ARG A 292 -9.00 17.74 -8.77
N PRO A 293 -8.99 16.50 -8.26
CA PRO A 293 -9.29 15.35 -9.08
C PRO A 293 -10.63 15.56 -9.81
N VAL A 294 -10.66 15.16 -11.07
CA VAL A 294 -11.85 15.30 -11.92
C VAL A 294 -12.80 14.12 -11.71
N LEU A 295 -12.25 12.96 -11.35
CA LEU A 295 -12.97 11.71 -11.18
C LEU A 295 -12.57 10.98 -9.89
N GLY A 296 -13.49 10.16 -9.39
CA GLY A 296 -13.32 9.34 -8.18
C GLY A 296 -13.92 9.97 -6.92
N PRO A 297 -13.88 9.26 -5.78
CA PRO A 297 -14.45 9.74 -4.52
C PRO A 297 -13.85 11.06 -4.00
N ALA A 298 -12.60 11.36 -4.38
CA ALA A 298 -11.93 12.61 -4.05
C ALA A 298 -12.21 13.74 -5.05
N ALA A 299 -13.12 13.55 -6.01
CA ALA A 299 -13.40 14.54 -7.03
C ALA A 299 -13.82 15.88 -6.41
N GLY A 300 -13.21 16.96 -6.89
CA GLY A 300 -13.48 18.30 -6.38
C GLY A 300 -12.83 18.63 -5.04
N ALA A 301 -12.20 17.71 -4.32
CA ALA A 301 -11.42 18.05 -3.11
C ALA A 301 -10.03 18.60 -3.49
N PRO A 302 -9.50 19.61 -2.78
CA PRO A 302 -8.17 20.14 -3.08
C PRO A 302 -7.08 19.11 -2.71
N LEU A 303 -6.13 18.91 -3.62
CA LEU A 303 -4.90 18.17 -3.41
C LEU A 303 -3.73 19.06 -3.80
N HIS A 304 -2.75 19.16 -2.92
CA HIS A 304 -1.51 19.87 -3.18
C HIS A 304 -0.48 18.89 -3.69
N MET A 305 0.14 19.19 -4.82
CA MET A 305 0.97 18.26 -5.57
C MET A 305 2.31 18.90 -5.96
N ARG A 306 3.39 18.17 -5.73
CA ARG A 306 4.73 18.45 -6.23
C ARG A 306 5.13 17.38 -7.23
N ALA A 307 5.51 17.80 -8.43
CA ALA A 307 6.05 16.93 -9.46
C ALA A 307 7.57 16.82 -9.33
N VAL A 308 8.09 15.60 -9.23
CA VAL A 308 9.52 15.29 -9.15
C VAL A 308 9.95 14.63 -10.45
N PHE A 309 10.71 15.37 -11.25
CA PHE A 309 11.26 14.91 -12.52
C PHE A 309 12.68 14.41 -12.29
N GLN A 310 12.87 13.10 -12.28
CA GLN A 310 14.21 12.47 -12.19
C GLN A 310 14.48 11.66 -13.45
N TRP A 311 14.64 12.36 -14.57
CA TRP A 311 14.95 11.72 -15.83
C TRP A 311 16.46 11.55 -15.90
N PRO A 312 16.99 10.38 -16.30
CA PRO A 312 18.43 10.23 -16.42
C PRO A 312 18.94 11.28 -17.43
N ALA A 313 20.15 11.80 -17.20
CA ALA A 313 20.73 12.95 -17.92
C ALA A 313 20.76 12.86 -19.45
N PHE A 314 20.42 11.72 -20.07
CA PHE A 314 20.20 11.61 -21.52
C PHE A 314 18.86 12.21 -22.00
N TRP A 315 17.95 12.54 -21.07
CA TRP A 315 16.84 13.47 -21.26
C TRP A 315 17.10 14.82 -20.56
N SER A 316 18.38 15.19 -20.44
CA SER A 316 18.72 16.60 -20.58
C SER A 316 17.96 17.15 -21.79
N ALA A 317 17.54 18.41 -21.72
CA ALA A 317 16.86 19.19 -22.74
C ALA A 317 17.70 19.38 -24.03
N ALA A 318 18.22 18.29 -24.60
CA ALA A 318 18.91 18.15 -25.87
C ALA A 318 18.12 17.28 -26.87
N GLY A 319 16.96 16.73 -26.47
CA GLY A 319 16.06 15.96 -27.35
C GLY A 319 14.70 16.61 -27.63
N VAL A 320 14.32 17.64 -26.89
CA VAL A 320 13.10 18.43 -27.14
C VAL A 320 13.50 19.91 -27.12
N VAL A 321 13.77 20.42 -28.33
CA VAL A 321 13.72 21.83 -28.75
C VAL A 321 14.16 22.82 -27.67
N SER A 322 15.46 23.13 -27.66
CA SER A 322 15.90 24.45 -27.20
C SER A 322 15.10 25.49 -27.98
N ARG A 323 14.55 26.47 -27.28
CA ARG A 323 13.84 27.62 -27.85
C ARG A 323 14.83 28.54 -28.58
N ALA A 324 15.44 28.03 -29.65
CA ALA A 324 15.89 28.85 -30.75
C ALA A 324 14.63 29.26 -31.52
N THR A 325 14.41 30.56 -31.65
CA THR A 325 13.36 31.11 -32.51
C THR A 325 13.57 30.54 -33.91
N LEU A 326 12.76 29.55 -34.31
CA LEU A 326 12.75 29.05 -35.68
C LEU A 326 12.43 30.25 -36.58
N ALA A 327 13.33 30.58 -37.51
CA ALA A 327 13.06 31.62 -38.47
C ALA A 327 12.04 31.08 -39.50
N PRO A 328 11.20 31.94 -40.12
CA PRO A 328 10.25 31.51 -41.14
C PRO A 328 10.89 30.75 -42.31
N ALA A 329 12.20 30.92 -42.53
CA ALA A 329 12.99 30.21 -43.54
C ALA A 329 13.29 28.73 -43.19
N ASP A 330 13.14 28.33 -41.93
CA ASP A 330 13.43 26.98 -41.43
C ASP A 330 12.20 26.05 -41.51
N LEU A 331 11.04 26.56 -41.95
CA LEU A 331 9.82 25.77 -42.12
C LEU A 331 9.82 25.11 -43.51
N PRO A 332 9.61 23.77 -43.62
CA PRO A 332 9.46 23.12 -44.91
C PRO A 332 8.25 23.68 -45.66
N THR A 333 8.44 23.99 -46.94
CA THR A 333 7.40 24.52 -47.83
C THR A 333 6.28 23.49 -48.02
N GLY A 334 5.20 23.64 -47.23
CA GLY A 334 4.04 22.74 -47.30
C GLY A 334 3.12 22.76 -46.08
N LEU A 335 3.52 23.33 -44.94
CA LEU A 335 2.67 23.47 -43.74
C LEU A 335 1.69 24.64 -43.90
N GLY A 336 0.70 24.47 -44.78
CA GLY A 336 -0.25 25.52 -45.16
C GLY A 336 -1.63 25.02 -45.52
N ARG A 337 -2.11 23.94 -44.89
CA ARG A 337 -3.53 23.60 -44.93
C ARG A 337 -3.96 22.97 -43.61
N ALA A 338 -4.77 23.71 -42.86
CA ALA A 338 -5.50 23.17 -41.73
C ALA A 338 -6.45 22.08 -42.25
N PRO A 339 -6.53 20.89 -41.62
CA PRO A 339 -7.59 19.95 -41.91
C PRO A 339 -8.94 20.57 -41.49
N ASP A 340 -9.97 20.37 -42.31
CA ASP A 340 -11.32 20.87 -42.03
C ASP A 340 -11.81 20.41 -40.66
N ALA A 341 -12.50 21.32 -39.96
CA ALA A 341 -13.02 21.11 -38.62
C ALA A 341 -13.89 19.85 -38.54
N MET A 342 -13.48 18.88 -37.70
CA MET A 342 -14.32 17.74 -37.36
C MET A 342 -15.46 18.18 -36.43
N PRO A 343 -16.67 17.62 -36.60
CA PRO A 343 -17.83 18.01 -35.83
C PRO A 343 -17.65 17.73 -34.33
N THR A 344 -17.73 18.81 -33.55
CA THR A 344 -17.78 18.81 -32.09
C THR A 344 -19.17 18.34 -31.63
N SER A 345 -19.30 17.05 -31.35
CA SER A 345 -20.35 16.56 -30.46
C SER A 345 -19.72 15.65 -29.42
N ALA A 346 -19.43 16.21 -28.24
CA ALA A 346 -19.07 15.42 -27.08
C ALA A 346 -20.27 14.54 -26.69
N PRO A 347 -20.11 13.21 -26.54
CA PRO A 347 -21.16 12.39 -25.98
C PRO A 347 -21.38 12.76 -24.50
N ALA A 348 -22.62 12.69 -24.04
CA ALA A 348 -23.04 12.99 -22.67
C ALA A 348 -22.20 12.23 -21.61
N PRO A 349 -22.08 12.75 -20.37
CA PRO A 349 -21.22 12.15 -19.35
C PRO A 349 -21.63 10.70 -19.07
N ALA A 350 -20.80 9.77 -19.51
CA ALA A 350 -20.98 8.35 -19.25
C ALA A 350 -20.80 8.12 -17.75
N THR A 351 -21.75 7.42 -17.12
CA THR A 351 -21.63 7.00 -15.73
C THR A 351 -20.40 6.11 -15.56
N LEU A 352 -19.76 6.13 -14.38
CA LEU A 352 -18.62 5.27 -14.05
C LEU A 352 -18.90 3.80 -14.40
N GLU A 353 -20.14 3.37 -14.22
CA GLU A 353 -20.60 2.03 -14.54
C GLU A 353 -20.61 1.71 -16.04
N ALA A 354 -20.96 2.69 -16.88
CA ALA A 354 -20.91 2.58 -18.34
C ALA A 354 -19.47 2.53 -18.86
N LEU A 355 -18.58 3.33 -18.27
CA LEU A 355 -17.15 3.33 -18.61
C LEU A 355 -16.46 2.03 -18.19
N GLU A 356 -16.77 1.50 -17.00
CA GLU A 356 -16.26 0.20 -16.54
C GLU A 356 -16.72 -0.95 -17.44
N THR A 357 -17.99 -0.92 -17.85
CA THR A 357 -18.57 -1.95 -18.71
C THR A 357 -17.95 -1.93 -20.11
N ASP A 358 -17.74 -0.74 -20.68
CA ASP A 358 -17.08 -0.56 -21.97
C ASP A 358 -15.60 -1.00 -21.95
N ALA A 359 -14.86 -0.65 -20.88
CA ALA A 359 -13.47 -1.07 -20.71
C ALA A 359 -13.33 -2.60 -20.59
N ILE A 360 -14.25 -3.25 -19.86
CA ILE A 360 -14.30 -4.71 -19.77
C ILE A 360 -14.60 -5.34 -21.13
N ARG A 361 -15.54 -4.78 -21.91
CA ARG A 361 -15.83 -5.25 -23.27
C ARG A 361 -14.64 -5.10 -24.20
N ARG A 362 -13.96 -3.94 -24.18
CA ARG A 362 -12.76 -3.70 -25.00
C ARG A 362 -11.59 -4.62 -24.64
N ALA A 363 -11.34 -4.84 -23.35
CA ALA A 363 -10.29 -5.76 -22.90
C ALA A 363 -10.59 -7.22 -23.30
N VAL A 364 -11.85 -7.64 -23.23
CA VAL A 364 -12.27 -8.99 -23.68
C VAL A 364 -12.17 -9.12 -25.20
N ALA A 365 -12.54 -8.09 -25.95
CA ALA A 365 -12.38 -8.06 -27.40
C ALA A 365 -10.90 -8.10 -27.83
N ALA A 366 -10.04 -7.28 -27.20
CA ALA A 366 -8.60 -7.26 -27.43
C ALA A 366 -7.92 -8.59 -27.03
N ALA A 367 -8.47 -9.30 -26.04
CA ALA A 367 -8.03 -10.63 -25.63
C ALA A 367 -8.64 -11.77 -26.49
N GLY A 368 -9.33 -11.46 -27.60
CA GLY A 368 -9.94 -12.46 -28.48
C GLY A 368 -11.03 -13.30 -27.80
N GLY A 369 -11.76 -12.73 -26.84
CA GLY A 369 -12.77 -13.42 -26.02
C GLY A 369 -12.21 -14.14 -24.80
N ASN A 370 -10.89 -14.14 -24.57
CA ASN A 370 -10.30 -14.80 -23.41
C ASN A 370 -10.46 -13.97 -22.13
N VAL A 371 -11.54 -14.24 -21.39
CA VAL A 371 -11.90 -13.56 -20.13
C VAL A 371 -10.79 -13.63 -19.07
N SER A 372 -10.02 -14.72 -19.00
CA SER A 372 -8.93 -14.86 -18.01
C SER A 372 -7.69 -14.03 -18.37
N LEU A 373 -7.47 -13.79 -19.66
CA LEU A 373 -6.42 -12.88 -20.12
C LEU A 373 -6.85 -11.42 -19.92
N ALA A 374 -8.09 -11.08 -20.29
CA ALA A 374 -8.66 -9.76 -20.07
C ALA A 374 -8.67 -9.37 -18.58
N ALA A 375 -9.05 -10.29 -17.69
CA ALA A 375 -9.02 -10.07 -16.25
C ALA A 375 -7.61 -9.80 -15.71
N ARG A 376 -6.59 -10.49 -16.24
CA ARG A 376 -5.19 -10.26 -15.88
C ARG A 376 -4.66 -8.92 -16.39
N GLN A 377 -5.02 -8.54 -17.62
CA GLN A 377 -4.65 -7.24 -18.19
C GLN A 377 -5.29 -6.07 -17.43
N LEU A 378 -6.54 -6.25 -16.99
CA LEU A 378 -7.27 -5.26 -16.21
C LEU A 378 -6.95 -5.29 -14.70
N GLY A 379 -6.21 -6.30 -14.23
CA GLY A 379 -5.89 -6.44 -12.80
C GLY A 379 -7.12 -6.68 -11.90
N VAL A 380 -8.19 -7.27 -12.44
CA VAL A 380 -9.44 -7.55 -11.72
C VAL A 380 -9.71 -9.04 -11.63
N ALA A 381 -10.51 -9.47 -10.65
CA ALA A 381 -10.92 -10.86 -10.55
C ALA A 381 -11.80 -11.28 -11.76
N ARG A 382 -11.63 -12.53 -12.23
CA ARG A 382 -12.41 -13.10 -13.34
C ARG A 382 -13.92 -12.99 -13.14
N ASN A 383 -14.38 -13.16 -11.90
CA ASN A 383 -15.80 -13.06 -11.55
C ASN A 383 -16.34 -11.63 -11.71
N THR A 384 -15.51 -10.59 -11.53
CA THR A 384 -15.88 -9.19 -11.77
C THR A 384 -16.16 -8.96 -13.25
N VAL A 385 -15.34 -9.54 -14.15
CA VAL A 385 -15.54 -9.47 -15.60
C VAL A 385 -16.85 -10.17 -16.01
N TYR A 386 -17.09 -11.40 -15.54
CA TYR A 386 -18.32 -12.13 -15.87
C TYR A 386 -19.60 -11.42 -15.37
N ARG A 387 -19.56 -10.87 -14.16
CA ARG A 387 -20.69 -10.15 -13.57
C ARG A 387 -21.05 -8.90 -14.38
N ARG A 388 -20.04 -8.15 -14.83
CA ARG A 388 -20.23 -6.93 -15.66
C ARG A 388 -20.71 -7.26 -17.06
N LEU A 389 -20.19 -8.31 -17.69
CA LEU A 389 -20.68 -8.77 -19.00
C LEU A 389 -22.13 -9.27 -18.94
N ARG A 390 -22.54 -9.96 -17.86
CA ARG A 390 -23.93 -10.42 -17.66
C ARG A 390 -24.91 -9.29 -17.37
N ALA A 391 -24.49 -8.29 -16.59
CA ALA A 391 -25.33 -7.12 -16.27
C ALA A 391 -25.62 -6.24 -17.50
N ALA A 392 -24.77 -6.31 -18.54
CA ALA A 392 -24.83 -5.44 -19.69
C ALA A 392 -25.70 -5.97 -20.86
N GLY A 393 -26.29 -7.17 -20.75
CA GLY A 393 -27.12 -7.82 -21.78
C GLY A 393 -26.36 -8.14 -23.09
N PRO A 394 -26.88 -9.05 -23.94
CA PRO A 394 -26.34 -9.22 -25.29
C PRO A 394 -26.69 -7.98 -26.13
N GLY A 395 -25.66 -7.35 -26.71
CA GLY A 395 -25.80 -6.28 -27.70
C GLY A 395 -25.78 -6.84 -29.11
#